data_AF-A0A836QQX1-F1
#
_entry.id   AF-A0A836QQX1-F1
#
_cell.length_a   1.000
_cell.length_b   1.000
_cell.length_c   1.000
_cell.angle_alpha   90.00
_cell.angle_beta   90.00
_cell.angle_gamma   90.00
#
_symmetry.space_group_name_H-M   'P 1'
#
loop_
_entity.id
_entity.type
_entity.pdbx_description
1 polymer ?
#
loop_
_entity_poly.entity_id
_entity_poly.type
_entity_poly.pdbx_seq_one_letter_code
_entity_poly.pdbx_strand_id
1 'polypeptide(L)' 'MSRIGKKEIRIDDEVKITLSDRTLKVSGPKGELERRIPSGIQVDISDSLIFVKRDSEDKKT' A
#
# COMPACT_ATOMS: atom_id res chain seq x y z
N MET A 1 14.12 -9.31 -10.80
CA MET A 1 12.87 -8.56 -11.08
C MET A 1 11.69 -9.26 -10.39
N SER A 2 11.54 -9.11 -9.07
CA SER A 2 10.32 -9.57 -8.41
C SER A 2 9.22 -8.57 -8.70
N ARG A 3 8.25 -8.94 -9.54
CA ARG A 3 7.08 -8.13 -9.91
C ARG A 3 5.99 -8.15 -8.84
N ILE A 4 6.34 -8.46 -7.58
CA ILE A 4 5.38 -8.60 -6.48
C ILE A 4 4.60 -7.30 -6.25
N GLY A 5 5.24 -6.14 -6.46
CA GLY A 5 4.62 -4.83 -6.32
C GLY A 5 3.59 -4.48 -7.40
N LYS A 6 3.60 -5.16 -8.55
CA LYS A 6 2.56 -5.00 -9.58
C LYS A 6 1.29 -5.79 -9.28
N LYS A 7 1.31 -6.64 -8.25
CA LYS A 7 0.17 -7.47 -7.90
C LYS A 7 -0.85 -6.61 -7.15
N GLU A 8 -2.09 -6.69 -7.60
CA GLU A 8 -3.23 -6.12 -6.86
C GLU A 8 -3.32 -6.78 -5.48
N ILE A 9 -3.53 -5.98 -4.44
CA ILE A 9 -3.81 -6.46 -3.08
C ILE A 9 -5.31 -6.27 -2.87
N ARG A 10 -6.03 -7.39 -2.71
CA ARG A 10 -7.46 -7.35 -2.36
C ARG A 10 -7.60 -7.04 -0.89
N ILE A 11 -8.47 -6.09 -0.58
CA ILE A 11 -8.83 -5.71 0.78
C ILE A 11 -10.20 -6.34 1.06
N ASP A 12 -10.32 -7.03 2.18
CA ASP A 12 -11.61 -7.43 2.71
C ASP A 12 -12.34 -6.22 3.31
N ASP A 13 -13.66 -6.12 3.11
CA ASP A 13 -14.52 -5.02 3.60
C ASP A 13 -14.40 -4.74 5.11
N GLU A 14 -13.94 -5.72 5.89
CA GLU A 14 -13.72 -5.58 7.34
C GLU A 14 -12.46 -4.75 7.69
N VAL A 15 -11.67 -4.35 6.69
CA VAL A 15 -10.41 -3.64 6.88
C VAL A 15 -10.51 -2.21 6.35
N LYS A 16 -10.34 -1.24 7.25
CA LYS A 16 -10.32 0.18 6.94
C LYS A 16 -8.90 0.66 6.68
N ILE A 17 -8.67 1.24 5.51
CA ILE A 17 -7.35 1.80 5.15
C ILE A 17 -7.44 3.30 5.09
N THR A 18 -6.49 3.96 5.73
CA THR A 18 -6.33 5.40 5.72
C THR A 18 -4.93 5.72 5.23
N LEU A 19 -4.86 6.48 4.13
CA LEU A 19 -3.60 7.02 3.63
C LEU A 19 -3.52 8.49 4.04
N SER A 20 -2.57 8.83 4.92
CA SER A 20 -2.31 10.22 5.33
C SER A 20 -0.88 10.61 4.97
N ASP A 21 -0.74 11.51 3.99
CA ASP A 21 0.53 11.95 3.38
C ASP A 21 1.38 10.81 2.82
N ARG A 22 2.08 10.10 3.71
CA ARG A 22 2.99 8.99 3.43
C ARG A 22 2.89 7.90 4.49
N THR A 23 1.90 7.95 5.37
CA THR A 23 1.65 6.93 6.39
C THR A 23 0.38 6.19 6.03
N LEU A 24 0.51 4.89 5.77
CA LEU A 24 -0.60 3.98 5.56
C LEU A 24 -1.00 3.42 6.93
N LYS A 25 -2.22 3.70 7.35
CA LYS A 25 -2.85 3.07 8.51
C LYS A 25 -3.88 2.06 8.03
N VAL A 26 -3.82 0.86 8.56
CA VAL A 26 -4.71 -0.25 8.24
C VAL A 26 -5.35 -0.72 9.54
N SER A 27 -6.63 -0.44 9.73
CA SER A 27 -7.40 -0.86 10.90
C SER A 27 -8.28 -2.04 10.52
N GLY A 28 -8.08 -3.18 11.19
CA GLY A 28 -8.86 -4.38 10.95
C GLY A 28 -9.40 -5.00 12.25
N PRO A 29 -10.11 -6.12 12.15
CA PRO A 29 -10.74 -6.82 13.28
C PRO A 29 -9.73 -7.28 14.34
N LYS A 30 -8.47 -7.49 13.95
CA LYS A 30 -7.39 -7.98 14.82
C LYS A 30 -6.48 -6.87 15.35
N GLY A 31 -6.79 -5.61 15.07
CA GLY A 31 -6.01 -4.45 15.49
C GLY A 31 -5.66 -3.50 14.34
N GLU A 32 -4.91 -2.46 14.67
CA GLU A 32 -4.43 -1.46 13.71
C GLU A 32 -2.94 -1.59 13.44
N LEU A 33 -2.54 -1.34 12.21
CA LEU A 33 -1.17 -1.36 11.76
C LEU A 33 -0.87 -0.07 11.01
N GLU A 34 0.14 0.66 11.47
CA GLU A 34 0.61 1.86 10.78
C GLU A 34 2.00 1.64 10.19
N ARG A 35 2.18 2.08 8.96
CA ARG A 35 3.46 1.97 8.28
C ARG A 35 3.72 3.20 7.42
N ARG A 36 4.92 3.76 7.59
CA ARG A 36 5.37 4.88 6.76
C ARG A 36 5.88 4.35 5.42
N ILE A 37 5.25 4.81 4.35
CA ILE A 37 5.64 4.58 2.97
C ILE A 37 6.87 5.45 2.64
N PRO A 38 7.97 4.86 2.16
CA PRO A 38 9.15 5.61 1.75
C PRO A 38 8.88 6.44 0.49
N SER A 39 9.65 7.51 0.30
CA SER A 39 9.56 8.37 -0.90
C SER A 39 9.85 7.57 -2.18
N GLY A 40 8.98 7.72 -3.18
CA GLY A 40 9.06 7.00 -4.47
C GLY A 40 8.13 5.79 -4.58
N ILE A 41 7.26 5.55 -3.59
CA ILE A 41 6.17 4.58 -3.67
C ILE A 41 4.84 5.33 -3.58
N GLN A 42 3.96 5.08 -4.55
CA GLN A 42 2.61 5.57 -4.62
C GLN A 42 1.63 4.41 -4.45
N VAL A 43 0.57 4.64 -3.69
CA VAL A 43 -0.46 3.64 -3.40
C VAL A 43 -1.78 4.16 -3.95
N ASP A 44 -2.31 3.48 -4.96
CA ASP A 44 -3.63 3.70 -5.53
C ASP A 44 -4.61 2.74 -4.86
N ILE A 45 -5.78 3.24 -4.45
CA ILE A 45 -6.85 2.43 -3.84
C ILE A 45 -8.07 2.59 -4.74
N SER A 46 -8.57 1.51 -5.33
CA SER A 46 -9.75 1.50 -6.21
C SER A 46 -10.58 0.25 -5.94
N ASP A 47 -11.87 0.40 -5.61
CA ASP A 47 -12.84 -0.70 -5.49
C ASP A 47 -12.32 -1.94 -4.73
N SER A 48 -11.83 -1.76 -3.48
CA SER A 48 -11.24 -2.83 -2.65
C SER A 48 -9.95 -3.47 -3.21
N LEU A 49 -9.33 -2.86 -4.20
CA LEU A 49 -8.01 -3.23 -4.72
C LEU A 49 -6.99 -2.13 -4.43
N ILE A 50 -5.85 -2.51 -3.87
CA ILE A 50 -4.70 -1.63 -3.72
C ILE A 50 -3.71 -1.95 -4.84
N PHE A 51 -3.31 -0.91 -5.55
CA PHE A 51 -2.24 -0.94 -6.52
C PHE A 51 -1.05 -0.17 -5.97
N VAL A 52 0.08 -0.86 -5.81
CA VAL A 52 1.32 -0.21 -5.39
C VAL A 52 2.12 0.14 -6.64
N LYS A 53 2.16 1.43 -6.98
CA LYS A 53 3.00 1.94 -8.06
C LYS A 53 4.31 2.44 -7.47
N ARG A 54 5.42 2.08 -8.10
CA ARG A 54 6.72 2.65 -7.77
C ARG A 54 7.02 3.72 -8.80
N ASP A 55 7.35 4.92 -8.34
CA ASP A 55 7.64 6.07 -9.21
C ASP A 55 9.01 5.93 -9.90
N SER A 56 9.93 5.20 -9.25
CA SER A 56 11.29 4.96 -9.76
C SER A 56 11.62 3.47 -9.84
N GLU A 57 12.12 3.02 -10.99
CA GLU A 57 12.73 1.70 -11.18
C GLU A 57 14.14 1.62 -10.54
N ASP A 58 14.57 2.67 -9.83
CA ASP A 58 15.89 2.76 -9.23
C ASP A 58 16.11 1.71 -8.15
N LYS A 59 16.88 0.68 -8.48
CA LYS A 59 17.58 -0.17 -7.54
C LYS A 59 18.56 0.74 -6.79
N LYS A 60 18.16 1.28 -5.62
CA LYS A 60 19.15 1.84 -4.69
C LYS A 60 20.00 0.66 -4.22
N THR A 61 21.20 0.58 -4.79
CA THR A 61 22.22 -0.42 -4.47
C THR A 61 22.79 -0.19 -3.09
#